data_AF-E3QRJ7-F1
#
_entry.id   AF-E3QRJ7-F1
#
_cell.length_a   1.000
_cell.length_b   1.000
_cell.length_c   1.000
_cell.angle_alpha   90.00
_cell.angle_beta   90.00
_cell.angle_gamma   90.00
#
_symmetry.space_group_name_H-M   'P 1'
#
loop_
_entity.id
_entity.type
_entity.pdbx_description
1 polymer ?
#
loop_
_entity_poly.entity_id
_entity_poly.type
_entity_poly.pdbx_seq_one_letter_code
_entity_poly.pdbx_strand_id
1 'polypeptide(L)'
;MSQDPNLYGQPPPKKRKASAALSNSLDFTAQLTSLMSASSTTSSTPARPRPSKTKDNIFGSARRKRRDGDNDADSEQNKVGSGSTDASNKLNLREPLGTEEDSSNLAQARRKMEEKARLYAAMKRGDYVPKENEAAPLIDFDRKWAESEAGQDWNDETSSGSDDGADQDEDGETEVIEYEDEFGRLRRGTRADKERLERQRRRGLLGAEELERMSARPAAPSKLLYGDAIQTMAFNPEDPDRMEELARKRDRSATPPEASHYDADSEIRTKGTGFYKFSKDEETRQKEFQNLEQERIRTEAARTEREKNREARRREIEQRRKDVEVRRAKKLADSFLDGLAADMSSNTESK
;
A
#
# COMPACT_ATOMS: atom_id res chain seq x y z
N MET A 1 51.91 -50.57 17.97
CA MET A 1 51.77 -49.72 19.17
C MET A 1 50.45 -48.98 19.07
N SER A 2 49.55 -49.21 20.01
CA SER A 2 48.22 -48.60 20.08
C SER A 2 48.35 -47.12 20.41
N GLN A 3 47.82 -46.26 19.55
CA GLN A 3 47.72 -44.82 19.82
C GLN A 3 46.49 -44.56 20.68
N ASP A 4 46.70 -44.01 21.88
CA ASP A 4 45.64 -43.77 22.84
C ASP A 4 44.66 -42.70 22.35
N PRO A 5 43.33 -42.96 22.36
CA PRO A 5 42.32 -42.06 21.82
C PRO A 5 42.01 -40.84 22.71
N ASN A 6 42.76 -40.66 23.81
CA ASN A 6 42.48 -39.65 24.85
C ASN A 6 43.51 -38.51 24.94
N LEU A 7 44.44 -38.40 23.98
CA LEU A 7 45.54 -37.43 24.10
C LEU A 7 45.18 -35.98 23.75
N TYR A 8 44.01 -35.74 23.14
CA TYR A 8 43.49 -34.39 22.93
C TYR A 8 42.03 -34.36 23.37
N GLY A 9 41.78 -33.67 24.48
CA GLY A 9 40.48 -33.61 25.16
C GLY A 9 39.32 -33.41 24.20
N GLN A 10 38.46 -34.44 24.11
CA GLN A 10 37.22 -34.38 23.34
C GLN A 10 36.32 -33.28 23.93
N PRO A 11 35.78 -32.35 23.11
CA PRO A 11 34.80 -31.40 23.59
C PRO A 11 33.54 -32.15 24.07
N PRO A 12 32.90 -31.75 25.16
CA PRO A 12 31.77 -32.49 25.72
C PRO A 12 30.59 -32.54 24.74
N PRO A 13 29.89 -33.68 24.62
CA PRO A 13 28.73 -33.80 23.74
C PRO A 13 27.61 -32.88 24.22
N LYS A 14 27.13 -31.99 23.33
CA LYS A 14 26.01 -31.10 23.61
C LYS A 14 24.75 -31.93 23.83
N LYS A 15 24.24 -31.94 25.06
CA LYS A 15 22.94 -32.52 25.40
C LYS A 15 21.84 -31.80 24.59
N ARG A 16 21.22 -32.51 23.64
CA ARG A 16 19.98 -32.05 23.00
C ARG A 16 18.88 -32.06 24.05
N LYS A 17 18.33 -30.89 24.37
CA LYS A 17 17.11 -30.80 25.19
C LYS A 17 15.94 -31.28 24.33
N ALA A 18 15.55 -32.54 24.51
CA ALA A 18 14.26 -33.02 24.07
C ALA A 18 13.21 -32.53 25.08
N SER A 19 12.59 -31.39 24.79
CA SER A 19 11.37 -30.96 25.49
C SER A 19 10.39 -30.47 24.43
N ALA A 20 9.51 -31.39 24.04
CA ALA A 20 8.40 -31.14 23.14
C ALA A 20 7.33 -30.30 23.86
N ALA A 21 7.10 -29.09 23.34
CA ALA A 21 5.85 -28.37 23.49
C ALA A 21 5.71 -27.48 22.24
N LEU A 22 4.98 -27.98 21.25
CA LEU A 22 4.69 -27.28 19.99
C LEU A 22 3.61 -26.23 20.26
N SER A 23 4.02 -25.06 20.76
CA SER A 23 3.09 -23.97 21.10
C SER A 23 2.85 -22.96 19.96
N ASN A 24 3.58 -23.07 18.87
CA ASN A 24 3.46 -22.16 17.73
C ASN A 24 3.63 -22.86 16.38
N SER A 25 2.87 -22.43 15.36
CA SER A 25 2.92 -22.98 14.00
C SER A 25 4.29 -22.75 13.33
N LEU A 26 4.96 -21.65 13.66
CA LEU A 26 6.31 -21.34 13.20
C LEU A 26 7.38 -22.30 13.75
N ASP A 27 7.24 -22.77 14.98
CA ASP A 27 8.20 -23.73 15.56
C ASP A 27 8.00 -25.13 14.96
N PHE A 28 6.75 -25.49 14.64
CA PHE A 28 6.44 -26.74 13.96
C PHE A 28 6.99 -26.76 12.53
N THR A 29 6.83 -25.67 11.76
CA THR A 29 7.39 -25.58 10.41
C THR A 29 8.91 -25.57 10.43
N ALA A 30 9.54 -24.87 11.37
CA ALA A 30 11.00 -24.88 11.52
C ALA A 30 11.55 -26.28 11.87
N GLN A 31 10.86 -27.02 12.73
CA GLN A 31 11.24 -28.41 13.06
C GLN A 31 11.04 -29.37 11.90
N LEU A 32 9.94 -29.26 11.15
CA LEU A 32 9.73 -30.05 9.94
C LEU A 32 10.79 -29.76 8.89
N THR A 33 11.14 -28.48 8.70
CA THR A 33 12.18 -28.09 7.74
C THR A 33 13.55 -28.61 8.18
N SER A 34 13.84 -28.58 9.48
CA SER A 34 15.07 -29.16 10.04
C SER A 34 15.12 -30.69 9.92
N LEU A 35 13.99 -31.39 10.08
CA LEU A 35 13.90 -32.84 9.91
C LEU A 35 14.05 -33.25 8.45
N MET A 36 13.39 -32.52 7.54
CA MET A 36 13.51 -32.74 6.09
C MET A 36 14.93 -32.48 5.58
N SER A 37 15.63 -31.49 6.17
CA SER A 37 17.03 -31.22 5.83
C SER A 37 18.02 -32.22 6.45
N ALA A 38 17.62 -32.95 7.50
CA ALA A 38 18.47 -33.97 8.13
C ALA A 38 18.32 -35.36 7.48
N SER A 39 17.23 -35.61 6.73
CA SER A 39 17.02 -36.87 6.00
C SER A 39 17.80 -36.98 4.69
N SER A 40 18.54 -35.95 4.27
CA SER A 40 19.22 -35.89 2.97
C SER A 40 20.75 -35.88 3.06
N THR A 41 21.35 -36.77 3.85
CA THR A 41 22.81 -36.98 3.81
C THR A 41 23.21 -38.44 3.61
N THR A 42 23.42 -38.80 2.34
CA THR A 42 24.39 -39.82 1.91
C THR A 42 25.72 -39.13 1.55
N SER A 43 26.80 -39.64 2.13
CA SER A 43 28.22 -39.54 1.73
C SER A 43 28.69 -38.32 0.90
N SER A 44 29.38 -37.37 1.54
CA SER A 44 30.52 -36.70 0.91
C SER A 44 31.53 -36.19 1.95
N THR A 45 32.80 -36.27 1.57
CA THR A 45 34.04 -36.08 2.35
C THR A 45 34.22 -34.68 2.98
N PRO A 46 34.95 -34.55 4.11
CA PRO A 46 35.11 -33.25 4.79
C PRO A 46 36.19 -32.38 4.13
N ALA A 47 35.79 -31.22 3.59
CA ALA A 47 36.70 -30.15 3.19
C ALA A 47 37.10 -29.27 4.39
N ARG A 48 38.37 -28.81 4.38
CA ARG A 48 39.03 -27.99 5.42
C ARG A 48 38.26 -26.70 5.80
N PRO A 49 38.25 -26.29 7.09
CA PRO A 49 37.69 -25.00 7.50
C PRO A 49 38.67 -23.84 7.22
N ARG A 50 38.13 -22.72 6.69
CA ARG A 50 38.82 -21.43 6.58
C ARG A 50 38.59 -20.60 7.86
N PRO A 51 39.53 -19.71 8.25
CA PRO A 51 39.46 -18.97 9.50
C PRO A 51 38.36 -17.89 9.48
N SER A 52 37.54 -17.85 10.53
CA SER A 52 36.48 -16.87 10.71
C SER A 52 37.05 -15.50 11.09
N LYS A 53 36.77 -14.49 10.26
CA LYS A 53 36.97 -13.08 10.57
C LYS A 53 35.82 -12.62 11.47
N THR A 54 36.10 -12.39 12.74
CA THR A 54 35.17 -11.72 13.67
C THR A 54 35.00 -10.26 13.23
N LYS A 55 33.78 -9.89 12.82
CA LYS A 55 33.36 -8.50 12.71
C LYS A 55 32.57 -8.15 13.96
N ASP A 56 32.93 -7.03 14.57
CA ASP A 56 32.27 -6.48 15.75
C ASP A 56 30.83 -6.05 15.41
N ASN A 57 29.87 -6.55 16.19
CA ASN A 57 28.47 -6.18 16.10
C ASN A 57 28.26 -4.80 16.74
N ILE A 58 28.19 -3.78 15.90
CA ILE A 58 27.98 -2.35 16.23
C ILE A 58 26.58 -2.03 16.81
N PHE A 59 25.68 -3.00 16.95
CA PHE A 59 24.33 -2.79 17.51
C PHE A 59 24.02 -3.63 18.76
N GLY A 60 25.05 -4.14 19.44
CA GLY A 60 24.92 -4.97 20.63
C GLY A 60 25.42 -4.33 21.92
N SER A 61 25.01 -3.11 22.28
CA SER A 61 25.36 -2.52 23.59
C SER A 61 24.30 -1.56 24.12
N ALA A 62 23.33 -2.10 24.87
CA ALA A 62 22.57 -1.36 25.88
C ALA A 62 21.77 -2.31 26.78
N ARG A 63 22.45 -3.15 27.57
CA ARG A 63 21.89 -3.62 28.85
C ARG A 63 22.94 -3.43 29.93
N ARG A 64 22.95 -2.22 30.51
CA ARG A 64 23.73 -1.92 31.70
C ARG A 64 23.06 -2.59 32.90
N LYS A 65 23.71 -3.66 33.38
CA LYS A 65 23.53 -4.25 34.71
C LYS A 65 24.07 -3.23 35.73
N ARG A 66 23.21 -2.67 36.58
CA ARG A 66 23.62 -1.85 37.73
C ARG A 66 24.14 -2.79 38.84
N ARG A 67 25.19 -2.34 39.50
CA ARG A 67 25.96 -3.00 40.56
C ARG A 67 25.69 -2.25 41.88
N ASP A 68 25.72 -3.00 42.97
CA ASP A 68 25.39 -2.63 44.34
C ASP A 68 26.25 -1.53 44.99
N GLY A 69 25.69 -0.93 46.05
CA GLY A 69 26.31 -0.07 47.08
C GLY A 69 26.15 1.44 46.83
N ASP A 70 25.78 2.32 47.76
CA ASP A 70 25.58 2.26 49.21
C ASP A 70 25.03 3.64 49.67
N ASN A 71 24.35 3.66 50.83
CA ASN A 71 23.95 4.76 51.73
C ASN A 71 22.73 5.67 51.48
N ASP A 72 21.88 5.62 52.53
CA ASP A 72 21.05 6.65 53.18
C ASP A 72 19.96 7.40 52.40
N ALA A 73 18.80 7.75 52.94
CA ALA A 73 18.01 7.41 54.12
C ALA A 73 16.70 8.22 53.94
N ASP A 74 15.56 7.59 54.27
CA ASP A 74 14.38 8.18 54.94
C ASP A 74 12.99 7.81 54.33
N SER A 75 12.10 7.37 55.23
CA SER A 75 10.62 7.36 55.19
C SER A 75 9.90 6.49 54.14
N GLU A 76 9.73 5.18 54.36
CA GLU A 76 8.54 4.53 54.98
C GLU A 76 7.15 5.14 54.66
N GLN A 77 6.30 4.39 53.94
CA GLN A 77 4.95 3.99 54.41
C GLN A 77 4.26 2.99 53.46
N ASN A 78 3.73 1.93 54.08
CA ASN A 78 2.66 1.02 53.63
C ASN A 78 2.95 -0.02 52.53
N LYS A 79 3.41 -1.20 52.95
CA LYS A 79 3.02 -2.47 52.32
C LYS A 79 2.67 -3.52 53.38
N VAL A 80 1.37 -3.64 53.66
CA VAL A 80 0.78 -4.71 54.47
C VAL A 80 0.88 -6.02 53.70
N GLY A 81 1.38 -7.05 54.36
CA GLY A 81 1.54 -8.40 53.83
C GLY A 81 0.33 -9.30 54.06
N SER A 82 0.27 -10.38 53.27
CA SER A 82 -0.18 -11.75 53.60
C SER A 82 -0.31 -12.46 52.23
N GLY A 83 0.32 -13.59 51.92
CA GLY A 83 0.62 -14.74 52.76
C GLY A 83 -0.31 -15.90 52.36
N SER A 84 0.21 -16.80 51.52
CA SER A 84 -0.18 -18.21 51.35
C SER A 84 -1.58 -18.56 50.79
N THR A 85 -1.63 -19.32 49.68
CA THR A 85 -1.89 -20.78 49.66
C THR A 85 -2.22 -21.25 48.23
N ASP A 86 -1.65 -22.39 47.87
CA ASP A 86 -2.06 -23.26 46.78
C ASP A 86 -3.58 -23.51 46.71
N ALA A 87 -4.04 -23.88 45.51
CA ALA A 87 -5.36 -24.40 45.13
C ALA A 87 -6.41 -23.37 44.66
N SER A 88 -6.39 -23.07 43.36
CA SER A 88 -7.54 -23.42 42.51
C SER A 88 -7.13 -23.38 41.03
N ASN A 89 -7.11 -24.55 40.39
CA ASN A 89 -7.12 -24.68 38.93
C ASN A 89 -8.46 -24.16 38.40
N LYS A 90 -8.57 -22.85 38.22
CA LYS A 90 -9.64 -22.23 37.44
C LYS A 90 -9.05 -21.95 36.05
N LEU A 91 -9.61 -22.63 35.06
CA LEU A 91 -9.31 -22.44 33.65
C LEU A 91 -9.64 -20.99 33.28
N ASN A 92 -8.62 -20.13 33.23
CA ASN A 92 -8.73 -18.82 32.59
C ASN A 92 -8.89 -19.09 31.10
N LEU A 93 -10.13 -18.99 30.62
CA LEU A 93 -10.45 -19.03 29.21
C LEU A 93 -9.69 -17.88 28.55
N ARG A 94 -8.72 -18.24 27.71
CA ARG A 94 -7.86 -17.32 26.97
C ARG A 94 -8.75 -16.34 26.18
N GLU A 95 -8.77 -15.08 26.59
CA GLU A 95 -9.39 -14.00 25.82
C GLU A 95 -8.82 -13.99 24.39
N PRO A 96 -9.63 -13.57 23.39
CA PRO A 96 -9.18 -13.53 22.01
C PRO A 96 -7.94 -12.64 21.89
N LEU A 97 -6.85 -13.24 21.40
CA LEU A 97 -5.59 -12.56 21.11
C LEU A 97 -5.84 -11.24 20.36
N GLY A 98 -5.37 -10.13 20.92
CA GLY A 98 -5.24 -8.84 20.22
C GLY A 98 -6.36 -7.81 20.46
N THR A 99 -6.88 -7.65 21.68
CA THR A 99 -7.86 -6.58 21.97
C THR A 99 -7.38 -5.58 23.00
N GLU A 100 -6.90 -6.01 24.17
CA GLU A 100 -6.48 -5.06 25.21
C GLU A 100 -5.17 -4.35 24.87
N GLU A 101 -4.12 -5.10 24.51
CA GLU A 101 -2.84 -4.52 24.09
C GLU A 101 -3.02 -3.64 22.85
N ASP A 102 -3.80 -4.10 21.86
CA ASP A 102 -4.10 -3.35 20.64
C ASP A 102 -4.96 -2.11 20.92
N SER A 103 -5.93 -2.17 21.84
CA SER A 103 -6.70 -0.99 22.26
C SER A 103 -5.84 0.03 23.00
N SER A 104 -4.90 -0.42 23.83
CA SER A 104 -3.95 0.44 24.54
C SER A 104 -3.00 1.12 23.55
N ASN A 105 -2.52 0.38 22.53
CA ASN A 105 -1.69 0.91 21.46
C ASN A 105 -2.46 1.91 20.60
N LEU A 106 -3.73 1.65 20.31
CA LEU A 106 -4.62 2.55 19.57
C LEU A 106 -4.87 3.84 20.37
N ALA A 107 -5.11 3.74 21.67
CA ALA A 107 -5.28 4.89 22.55
C ALA A 107 -4.00 5.75 22.60
N GLN A 108 -2.83 5.12 22.71
CA GLN A 108 -1.54 5.83 22.63
C GLN A 108 -1.33 6.49 21.26
N ALA A 109 -1.69 5.81 20.17
CA ALA A 109 -1.59 6.35 18.82
C ALA A 109 -2.52 7.56 18.63
N ARG A 110 -3.76 7.49 19.11
CA ARG A 110 -4.72 8.62 19.11
C ARG A 110 -4.18 9.81 19.87
N ARG A 111 -3.71 9.61 21.10
CA ARG A 111 -3.13 10.68 21.92
C ARG A 111 -1.96 11.36 21.21
N LYS A 112 -1.04 10.59 20.61
CA LYS A 112 0.09 11.15 19.84
C LYS A 112 -0.37 11.91 18.59
N MET A 113 -1.43 11.45 17.93
CA MET A 113 -1.99 12.14 16.77
C MET A 113 -2.67 13.44 17.16
N GLU A 114 -3.39 13.47 18.28
CA GLU A 114 -4.00 14.68 18.84
C GLU A 114 -2.92 15.70 19.27
N GLU A 115 -1.85 15.24 19.93
CA GLU A 115 -0.70 16.08 20.30
C GLU A 115 -0.04 16.70 19.05
N LYS A 116 0.15 15.91 17.98
CA LYS A 116 0.65 16.41 16.69
C LYS A 116 -0.32 17.39 16.03
N ALA A 117 -1.62 17.09 16.01
CA ALA A 117 -2.63 17.99 15.43
C ALA A 117 -2.66 19.34 16.16
N ARG A 118 -2.56 19.32 17.49
CA ARG A 118 -2.43 20.54 18.31
C ARG A 118 -1.15 21.30 17.99
N LEU A 119 -0.02 20.59 17.83
CA LEU A 119 1.26 21.19 17.42
C LEU A 119 1.13 21.89 16.06
N TYR A 120 0.58 21.20 15.05
CA TYR A 120 0.37 21.79 13.72
C TYR A 120 -0.60 22.97 13.74
N ALA A 121 -1.66 22.91 14.57
CA ALA A 121 -2.58 24.03 14.74
C ALA A 121 -1.90 25.24 15.42
N ALA A 122 -1.01 25.01 16.38
CA ALA A 122 -0.20 26.06 17.00
C ALA A 122 0.82 26.64 16.00
N MET A 123 1.47 25.80 15.20
CA MET A 123 2.39 26.24 14.14
C MET A 123 1.66 27.05 13.06
N LYS A 124 0.45 26.63 12.67
CA LYS A 124 -0.39 27.37 11.72
C LYS A 124 -0.89 28.70 12.29
N ARG A 125 -1.06 28.81 13.60
CA ARG A 125 -1.47 30.05 14.29
C ARG A 125 -0.29 30.98 14.63
N GLY A 126 0.95 30.49 14.50
CA GLY A 126 2.15 31.25 14.91
C GLY A 126 2.48 31.15 16.42
N ASP A 127 1.69 30.44 17.22
CA ASP A 127 1.89 30.29 18.67
C ASP A 127 2.99 29.26 19.04
N TYR A 128 3.69 28.70 18.05
CA TYR A 128 4.66 27.63 18.28
C TYR A 128 6.02 28.17 18.72
N VAL A 129 6.39 27.93 19.99
CA VAL A 129 7.74 28.20 20.51
C VAL A 129 8.61 26.94 20.37
N PRO A 130 9.67 26.95 19.54
CA PRO A 130 10.56 25.81 19.42
C PRO A 130 11.28 25.55 20.75
N LYS A 131 11.35 24.27 21.15
CA LYS A 131 12.14 23.85 22.31
C LYS A 131 13.62 23.93 21.97
N GLU A 132 14.48 24.14 22.98
CA GLU A 132 15.94 24.42 22.85
C GLU A 132 16.75 23.41 22.00
N ASN A 133 16.21 22.24 21.67
CA ASN A 133 16.87 21.20 20.86
C ASN A 133 16.19 20.93 19.50
N GLU A 134 15.16 21.70 19.13
CA GLU A 134 14.44 21.53 17.87
C GLU A 134 14.77 22.66 16.91
N ALA A 135 15.15 22.33 15.67
CA ALA A 135 15.44 23.32 14.64
C ALA A 135 14.19 24.18 14.38
N ALA A 136 14.38 25.48 14.18
CA ALA A 136 13.30 26.40 13.83
C ALA A 136 12.51 25.86 12.62
N PRO A 137 11.18 26.01 12.59
CA PRO A 137 10.37 25.53 11.49
C PRO A 137 10.85 26.14 10.16
N LEU A 138 11.22 25.29 9.20
CA LEU A 138 11.68 25.69 7.86
C LEU A 138 10.59 26.40 7.02
N ILE A 139 9.33 26.27 7.45
CA ILE A 139 8.17 26.83 6.77
C ILE A 139 7.71 28.03 7.59
N ASP A 140 7.77 29.22 6.99
CA ASP A 140 7.15 30.43 7.51
C ASP A 140 5.64 30.37 7.23
N PHE A 141 4.86 30.03 8.26
CA PHE A 141 3.42 29.87 8.13
C PHE A 141 2.69 31.20 7.93
N ASP A 142 3.26 32.31 8.40
CA ASP A 142 2.67 33.64 8.23
C ASP A 142 2.78 34.08 6.77
N ARG A 143 3.94 33.84 6.13
CA ARG A 143 4.11 34.06 4.69
C ARG A 143 3.17 33.17 3.87
N LYS A 144 3.05 31.89 4.24
CA LYS A 144 2.19 30.94 3.53
C LYS A 144 0.70 31.24 3.71
N TRP A 145 0.31 31.76 4.87
CA TRP A 145 -1.05 32.20 5.14
C TRP A 145 -1.40 33.44 4.32
N ALA A 146 -0.52 34.44 4.27
CA ALA A 146 -0.67 35.62 3.42
C ALA A 146 -0.69 35.27 1.92
N GLU A 147 0.15 34.35 1.46
CA GLU A 147 0.12 33.82 0.08
C GLU A 147 -1.21 33.08 -0.21
N SER A 148 -1.77 32.37 0.78
CA SER A 148 -3.05 31.66 0.61
C SER A 148 -4.28 32.58 0.61
N GLU A 149 -4.30 33.64 1.44
CA GLU A 149 -5.36 34.66 1.39
C GLU A 149 -5.25 35.51 0.13
N ALA A 150 -4.04 35.92 -0.26
CA ALA A 150 -3.82 36.67 -1.50
C ALA A 150 -4.11 35.82 -2.76
N GLY A 151 -3.95 34.49 -2.67
CA GLY A 151 -4.31 33.54 -3.72
C GLY A 151 -5.77 33.09 -3.72
N GLN A 152 -6.54 33.41 -2.66
CA GLN A 152 -7.95 32.99 -2.56
C GLN A 152 -8.87 33.80 -3.48
N ASP A 153 -8.47 35.01 -3.91
CA ASP A 153 -9.25 35.85 -4.82
C ASP A 153 -9.05 35.47 -6.32
N TRP A 154 -8.12 34.56 -6.63
CA TRP A 154 -7.78 34.19 -8.01
C TRP A 154 -7.67 32.69 -8.29
N ASN A 155 -7.86 31.82 -7.30
CA ASN A 155 -7.58 30.38 -7.49
C ASN A 155 -8.45 29.42 -6.66
N ASP A 156 -9.70 29.78 -6.35
CA ASP A 156 -10.69 28.88 -5.74
C ASP A 156 -11.62 28.20 -6.76
N GLU A 157 -11.19 28.09 -8.03
CA GLU A 157 -11.87 27.27 -9.05
C GLU A 157 -10.91 26.34 -9.83
N THR A 158 -9.71 26.08 -9.31
CA THR A 158 -8.78 25.17 -9.99
C THR A 158 -7.83 24.46 -9.01
N SER A 159 -8.38 23.73 -8.04
CA SER A 159 -7.78 22.44 -7.65
C SER A 159 -8.65 21.64 -6.68
N SER A 160 -9.03 20.43 -7.13
CA SER A 160 -9.39 19.30 -6.28
C SER A 160 -10.69 19.45 -5.47
N GLY A 161 -11.81 19.57 -6.17
CA GLY A 161 -13.15 19.31 -5.63
C GLY A 161 -13.95 18.49 -6.64
N SER A 162 -14.51 17.38 -6.17
CA SER A 162 -15.63 16.70 -6.82
C SER A 162 -16.78 17.68 -6.97
N ASP A 163 -17.29 17.87 -8.19
CA ASP A 163 -18.48 18.66 -8.52
C ASP A 163 -18.96 18.14 -9.90
N ASP A 164 -20.07 17.44 -10.12
CA ASP A 164 -21.32 17.20 -9.37
C ASP A 164 -21.92 18.45 -8.72
N GLY A 165 -22.19 19.44 -9.57
CA GLY A 165 -22.83 20.68 -9.14
C GLY A 165 -23.03 21.74 -10.23
N ALA A 166 -23.20 21.35 -11.49
CA ALA A 166 -23.66 22.30 -12.52
C ALA A 166 -25.20 22.31 -12.56
N ASP A 167 -25.80 22.92 -11.55
CA ASP A 167 -27.23 23.30 -11.51
C ASP A 167 -27.41 24.56 -12.39
N GLN A 168 -27.35 24.39 -13.72
CA GLN A 168 -27.60 25.48 -14.66
C GLN A 168 -28.34 24.95 -15.90
N ASP A 169 -29.66 25.10 -15.87
CA ASP A 169 -30.62 24.91 -16.96
C ASP A 169 -30.94 23.45 -17.35
N GLU A 170 -31.60 22.70 -16.45
CA GLU A 170 -32.07 21.31 -16.65
C GLU A 170 -33.00 21.07 -17.86
N ASP A 171 -33.53 22.12 -18.51
CA ASP A 171 -34.50 21.96 -19.61
C ASP A 171 -33.85 21.67 -20.98
N GLY A 172 -32.54 21.90 -21.14
CA GLY A 172 -31.83 21.76 -22.44
C GLY A 172 -30.74 20.68 -22.49
N GLU A 173 -30.39 20.08 -21.36
CA GLU A 173 -29.24 19.17 -21.25
C GLU A 173 -29.55 17.72 -21.64
N THR A 174 -30.82 17.32 -21.58
CA THR A 174 -31.26 15.95 -21.91
C THR A 174 -31.52 15.71 -23.40
N GLU A 175 -31.48 16.77 -24.24
CA GLU A 175 -31.69 16.64 -25.67
C GLU A 175 -30.51 15.88 -26.31
N VAL A 176 -30.83 14.74 -26.93
CA VAL A 176 -29.85 13.91 -27.63
C VAL A 176 -29.58 14.52 -29.01
N ILE A 177 -28.41 15.14 -29.16
CA ILE A 177 -27.96 15.80 -30.38
C ILE A 177 -26.87 14.95 -31.05
N GLU A 178 -26.77 15.03 -32.37
CA GLU A 178 -25.67 14.43 -33.14
C GLU A 178 -24.52 15.44 -33.25
N TYR A 179 -23.33 15.06 -32.77
CA TYR A 179 -22.12 15.89 -32.85
C TYR A 179 -20.94 15.09 -33.44
N GLU A 180 -20.02 15.80 -34.07
CA GLU A 180 -18.81 15.21 -34.65
C GLU A 180 -17.71 15.04 -33.58
N ASP A 181 -17.19 13.82 -33.48
CA ASP A 181 -16.04 13.46 -32.63
C ASP A 181 -14.72 13.97 -33.24
N GLU A 182 -13.63 13.93 -32.48
CA GLU A 182 -12.28 14.35 -32.89
C GLU A 182 -11.76 13.62 -34.14
N PHE A 183 -12.35 12.46 -34.45
CA PHE A 183 -12.05 11.62 -35.60
C PHE A 183 -13.01 11.81 -36.78
N GLY A 184 -13.86 12.85 -36.77
CA GLY A 184 -14.83 13.14 -37.82
C GLY A 184 -15.99 12.14 -37.90
N ARG A 185 -16.25 11.38 -36.84
CA ARG A 185 -17.38 10.44 -36.75
C ARG A 185 -18.57 11.11 -36.08
N LEU A 186 -19.76 10.91 -36.62
CA LEU A 186 -21.00 11.37 -35.98
C LEU A 186 -21.32 10.51 -34.75
N ARG A 187 -21.44 11.13 -33.58
CA ARG A 187 -21.85 10.50 -32.32
C ARG A 187 -23.16 11.12 -31.84
N ARG A 188 -24.03 10.29 -31.26
CA ARG A 188 -25.24 10.74 -30.54
C ARG A 188 -24.90 10.90 -29.06
N GLY A 189 -25.17 12.06 -28.49
CA GLY A 189 -25.00 12.30 -27.06
C GLY A 189 -25.70 13.59 -26.62
N THR A 190 -25.57 13.92 -25.35
CA THR A 190 -26.20 15.13 -24.80
C THR A 190 -25.46 16.39 -25.24
N ARG A 191 -26.14 17.53 -25.13
CA ARG A 191 -25.50 18.84 -25.32
C ARG A 191 -24.31 19.06 -24.37
N ALA A 192 -24.42 18.57 -23.14
CA ALA A 192 -23.34 18.59 -22.15
C ALA A 192 -22.12 17.75 -22.57
N ASP A 193 -22.35 16.57 -23.17
CA ASP A 193 -21.26 15.73 -23.69
C ASP A 193 -20.48 16.43 -24.81
N LYS A 194 -21.19 17.13 -25.72
CA LYS A 194 -20.58 17.91 -26.79
C LYS A 194 -19.72 19.04 -26.21
N GLU A 195 -20.24 19.79 -25.25
CA GLU A 195 -19.49 20.90 -24.64
C GLU A 195 -18.27 20.40 -23.86
N ARG A 196 -18.39 19.27 -23.17
CA ARG A 196 -17.27 18.61 -22.48
C ARG A 196 -16.16 18.23 -23.47
N LEU A 197 -16.52 17.68 -24.63
CA LEU A 197 -15.57 17.34 -25.69
C LEU A 197 -14.88 18.60 -26.24
N GLU A 198 -15.64 19.67 -26.50
CA GLU A 198 -15.09 20.95 -26.97
C GLU A 198 -14.13 21.57 -25.95
N ARG A 199 -14.45 21.50 -24.66
CA ARG A 199 -13.57 21.95 -23.56
C ARG A 199 -12.28 21.13 -23.51
N GLN A 200 -12.38 19.80 -23.66
CA GLN A 200 -11.21 18.91 -23.72
C GLN A 200 -10.33 19.25 -24.94
N ARG A 201 -10.94 19.49 -26.11
CA ARG A 201 -10.24 19.89 -27.33
C ARG A 201 -9.51 21.23 -27.16
N ARG A 202 -10.18 22.24 -26.58
CA ARG A 202 -9.56 23.54 -26.27
C ARG A 202 -8.36 23.39 -25.34
N ARG A 203 -8.50 22.59 -24.28
CA ARG A 203 -7.39 22.30 -23.35
C ARG A 203 -6.25 21.55 -24.05
N GLY A 204 -6.55 20.60 -24.93
CA GLY A 204 -5.56 19.87 -25.71
C GLY A 204 -4.77 20.79 -26.65
N LEU A 205 -5.45 21.73 -27.32
CA LEU A 205 -4.80 22.72 -28.19
C LEU A 205 -3.91 23.68 -27.40
N LEU A 206 -4.38 24.21 -26.27
CA LEU A 206 -3.58 25.07 -25.39
C LEU A 206 -2.37 24.33 -24.81
N GLY A 207 -2.55 23.08 -24.39
CA GLY A 207 -1.46 22.25 -23.90
C GLY A 207 -0.43 21.90 -24.98
N ALA A 208 -0.86 21.70 -26.22
CA ALA A 208 0.05 21.50 -27.35
C ALA A 208 0.87 22.77 -27.68
N GLU A 209 0.23 23.94 -27.65
CA GLU A 209 0.88 25.23 -27.88
C GLU A 209 1.87 25.57 -26.74
N GLU A 210 1.50 25.28 -25.49
CA GLU A 210 2.40 25.43 -24.33
C GLU A 210 3.58 24.45 -24.41
N LEU A 211 3.36 23.20 -24.81
CA LEU A 211 4.42 22.22 -25.02
C LEU A 211 5.38 22.67 -26.13
N GLU A 212 4.88 23.26 -27.22
CA GLU A 212 5.70 23.82 -28.30
C GLU A 212 6.55 24.99 -27.80
N ARG A 213 5.97 25.93 -27.04
CA ARG A 213 6.67 27.07 -26.42
C ARG A 213 7.74 26.64 -25.42
N MET A 214 7.46 25.60 -24.63
CA MET A 214 8.38 25.07 -23.61
C MET A 214 9.35 24.04 -24.15
N SER A 215 9.21 23.60 -25.40
CA SER A 215 10.13 22.67 -26.01
C SER A 215 11.47 23.37 -26.25
N ALA A 216 12.56 22.78 -25.75
CA ALA A 216 13.92 23.27 -26.01
C ALA A 216 14.39 23.03 -27.46
N ARG A 217 13.49 22.58 -28.34
CA ARG A 217 13.78 22.34 -29.76
C ARG A 217 13.49 23.62 -30.54
N PRO A 218 14.41 24.10 -31.39
CA PRO A 218 14.12 25.23 -32.24
C PRO A 218 12.94 24.90 -33.18
N ALA A 219 12.06 25.88 -33.40
CA ALA A 219 10.96 25.76 -34.36
C ALA A 219 11.50 25.37 -35.74
N ALA A 220 10.81 24.48 -36.44
CA ALA A 220 11.22 24.06 -37.78
C ALA A 220 11.30 25.29 -38.72
N PRO A 221 12.34 25.42 -39.55
CA PRO A 221 12.50 26.57 -40.41
C PRO A 221 11.35 26.64 -41.42
N SER A 222 10.66 27.79 -41.49
CA SER A 222 9.52 28.02 -42.40
C SER A 222 9.90 28.00 -43.88
N LYS A 223 11.18 28.28 -44.18
CA LYS A 223 11.77 28.14 -45.50
C LYS A 223 12.90 27.12 -45.40
N LEU A 224 12.64 25.93 -45.90
CA LEU A 224 13.69 24.94 -46.12
C LEU A 224 14.66 25.54 -47.15
N LEU A 225 15.91 25.71 -46.76
CA LEU A 225 16.95 26.13 -47.71
C LEU A 225 17.28 24.93 -48.58
N TYR A 226 16.76 24.98 -49.79
CA TYR A 226 17.04 24.03 -50.85
C TYR A 226 18.48 24.26 -51.34
N GLY A 227 19.38 23.31 -51.07
CA GLY A 227 20.75 23.34 -51.61
C GLY A 227 20.76 23.08 -53.13
N ASP A 228 21.85 23.47 -53.80
CA ASP A 228 22.02 23.32 -55.26
C ASP A 228 21.98 21.84 -55.72
N ALA A 229 22.38 20.92 -54.84
CA ALA A 229 22.31 19.48 -55.05
C ALA A 229 21.28 18.82 -54.13
N ILE A 230 19.99 19.12 -54.32
CA ILE A 230 18.97 18.22 -53.80
C ILE A 230 18.92 17.03 -54.74
N GLN A 231 19.16 15.84 -54.22
CA GLN A 231 18.85 14.60 -54.94
C GLN A 231 17.32 14.44 -54.99
N THR A 232 16.62 15.33 -55.71
CA THR A 232 15.18 15.22 -55.97
C THR A 232 14.86 13.90 -56.68
N MET A 233 15.85 13.38 -57.41
CA MET A 233 15.80 12.12 -58.15
C MET A 233 16.55 10.96 -57.46
N ALA A 234 16.83 11.04 -56.15
CA ALA A 234 17.41 9.90 -55.42
C ALA A 234 16.53 8.65 -55.52
N PHE A 235 15.21 8.87 -55.59
CA PHE A 235 14.20 7.85 -55.86
C PHE A 235 13.46 8.26 -57.13
N ASN A 236 13.99 7.85 -58.27
CA ASN A 236 13.32 8.04 -59.54
C ASN A 236 12.29 6.92 -59.74
N PRO A 237 10.97 7.19 -59.71
CA PRO A 237 9.95 6.16 -59.92
C PRO A 237 9.96 5.62 -61.36
N GLU A 238 10.59 6.34 -62.29
CA GLU A 238 10.71 5.96 -63.70
C GLU A 238 11.77 4.87 -63.97
N ASP A 239 12.64 4.57 -62.99
CA ASP A 239 13.68 3.53 -63.09
C ASP A 239 13.32 2.31 -62.22
N PRO A 240 12.52 1.34 -62.72
CA PRO A 240 12.06 0.19 -61.93
C PRO A 240 13.21 -0.69 -61.44
N ASP A 241 14.29 -0.81 -62.22
CA ASP A 241 15.45 -1.66 -61.89
C ASP A 241 16.19 -1.18 -60.62
N ARG A 242 16.38 0.14 -60.49
CA ARG A 242 17.02 0.74 -59.30
C ARG A 242 16.15 0.60 -58.05
N MET A 243 14.83 0.70 -58.21
CA MET A 243 13.87 0.43 -57.13
C MET A 243 13.92 -1.03 -56.69
N GLU A 244 14.08 -1.98 -57.62
CA GLU A 244 14.21 -3.39 -57.28
C GLU A 244 15.50 -3.69 -56.52
N GLU A 245 16.62 -3.08 -56.92
CA GLU A 245 17.90 -3.19 -56.20
C GLU A 245 17.82 -2.64 -54.77
N LEU A 246 17.14 -1.51 -54.58
CA LEU A 246 16.88 -0.92 -53.26
C LEU A 246 15.96 -1.82 -52.42
N ALA A 247 14.92 -2.39 -53.04
CA ALA A 247 14.01 -3.32 -52.38
C ALA A 247 14.67 -4.65 -51.99
N ARG A 248 15.69 -5.10 -52.74
CA ARG A 248 16.53 -6.27 -52.40
C ARG A 248 17.51 -5.97 -51.27
N LYS A 249 18.03 -4.74 -51.18
CA LYS A 249 18.90 -4.29 -50.07
C LYS A 249 18.14 -4.01 -48.78
N ARG A 250 16.81 -3.83 -48.85
CA ARG A 250 15.97 -3.67 -47.67
C ARG A 250 15.90 -4.98 -46.89
N ASP A 251 16.17 -4.93 -45.59
CA ASP A 251 15.93 -6.07 -44.69
C ASP A 251 14.46 -6.51 -44.80
N ARG A 252 14.27 -7.71 -45.36
CA ARG A 252 12.97 -8.38 -45.47
C ARG A 252 12.70 -9.31 -44.29
N SER A 253 13.55 -9.27 -43.26
CA SER A 253 13.21 -9.90 -41.98
C SER A 253 11.85 -9.35 -41.56
N ALA A 254 10.91 -10.23 -41.26
CA ALA A 254 9.63 -9.81 -40.69
C ALA A 254 9.95 -8.96 -39.45
N THR A 255 9.73 -7.65 -39.56
CA THR A 255 9.62 -6.73 -38.43
C THR A 255 8.13 -6.55 -38.22
N PRO A 256 7.53 -7.14 -37.17
CA PRO A 256 8.17 -7.60 -35.93
C PRO A 256 8.83 -8.99 -36.02
N PRO A 257 9.95 -9.21 -35.32
CA PRO A 257 10.61 -10.52 -35.27
C PRO A 257 9.62 -11.60 -34.80
N GLU A 258 9.88 -12.86 -35.17
CA GLU A 258 9.14 -13.99 -34.62
C GLU A 258 9.07 -13.88 -33.11
N ALA A 259 7.96 -14.34 -32.52
CA ALA A 259 7.60 -14.19 -31.11
C ALA A 259 8.68 -14.80 -30.21
N SER A 260 9.75 -14.03 -29.97
CA SER A 260 10.86 -14.39 -29.11
C SER A 260 10.43 -14.07 -27.70
N HIS A 261 10.04 -15.12 -27.01
CA HIS A 261 9.66 -15.02 -25.61
C HIS A 261 10.89 -14.73 -24.74
N TYR A 262 10.66 -14.00 -23.65
CA TYR A 262 11.67 -13.80 -22.62
C TYR A 262 12.17 -15.14 -22.07
N ASP A 263 13.50 -15.36 -22.08
CA ASP A 263 14.15 -16.51 -21.47
C ASP A 263 14.78 -16.12 -20.14
N ALA A 264 14.27 -16.70 -19.07
CA ALA A 264 14.73 -16.47 -17.71
C ALA A 264 16.20 -16.86 -17.49
N ASP A 265 16.71 -17.83 -18.24
CA ASP A 265 18.10 -18.29 -18.10
C ASP A 265 19.11 -17.29 -18.67
N SER A 266 18.65 -16.35 -19.50
CA SER A 266 19.51 -15.31 -20.06
C SER A 266 19.96 -14.28 -19.01
N GLU A 267 19.25 -14.18 -17.89
CA GLU A 267 19.54 -13.22 -16.83
C GLU A 267 19.92 -13.89 -15.52
N ILE A 268 20.99 -13.42 -14.88
CA ILE A 268 21.43 -13.89 -13.56
C ILE A 268 20.64 -13.16 -12.44
N ARG A 269 19.31 -13.16 -12.53
CA ARG A 269 18.40 -12.57 -11.52
C ARG A 269 17.79 -13.62 -10.58
N THR A 270 18.42 -14.78 -10.46
CA THR A 270 17.97 -15.94 -9.68
C THR A 270 18.05 -15.79 -8.15
N LYS A 271 18.33 -14.59 -7.63
CA LYS A 271 18.49 -14.36 -6.19
C LYS A 271 17.42 -13.40 -5.68
N GLY A 272 16.24 -13.90 -5.32
CA GLY A 272 15.38 -13.14 -4.41
C GLY A 272 13.90 -13.52 -4.32
N THR A 273 13.29 -14.06 -5.37
CA THR A 273 11.84 -14.30 -5.40
C THR A 273 11.53 -15.58 -6.15
N GLY A 274 10.50 -16.32 -5.72
CA GLY A 274 10.04 -17.55 -6.36
C GLY A 274 9.72 -17.28 -7.84
N PHE A 275 10.63 -17.70 -8.70
CA PHE A 275 10.57 -17.42 -10.13
C PHE A 275 9.88 -18.59 -10.84
N TYR A 276 8.77 -18.32 -11.52
CA TYR A 276 8.08 -19.29 -12.37
C TYR A 276 8.58 -19.15 -13.81
N LYS A 277 9.18 -20.20 -14.35
CA LYS A 277 9.73 -20.23 -15.72
C LYS A 277 8.76 -20.97 -16.63
N PHE A 278 8.32 -20.30 -17.68
CA PHE A 278 7.55 -20.95 -18.73
C PHE A 278 8.43 -21.83 -19.61
N SER A 279 7.85 -22.90 -20.14
CA SER A 279 8.50 -23.72 -21.17
C SER A 279 8.83 -22.91 -22.43
N LYS A 280 9.84 -23.41 -23.18
CA LYS A 280 10.22 -22.87 -24.50
C LYS A 280 9.25 -23.34 -25.59
N ASP A 281 8.62 -24.51 -25.39
CA ASP A 281 7.68 -25.07 -26.36
C ASP A 281 6.32 -24.38 -26.22
N GLU A 282 5.84 -23.77 -27.31
CA GLU A 282 4.66 -22.92 -27.34
C GLU A 282 3.39 -23.64 -26.81
N GLU A 283 3.19 -24.91 -27.17
CA GLU A 283 2.04 -25.68 -26.69
C GLU A 283 2.04 -25.90 -25.18
N THR A 284 3.21 -26.23 -24.62
CA THR A 284 3.35 -26.46 -23.18
C THR A 284 3.23 -25.15 -22.40
N ARG A 285 3.78 -24.07 -22.95
CA ARG A 285 3.64 -22.71 -22.41
C ARG A 285 2.18 -22.28 -22.38
N GLN A 286 1.41 -22.52 -23.45
CA GLN A 286 -0.02 -22.20 -23.48
C GLN A 286 -0.80 -22.98 -22.42
N LYS A 287 -0.48 -24.27 -22.21
CA LYS A 287 -1.08 -25.07 -21.13
C LYS A 287 -0.73 -24.52 -19.75
N GLU A 288 0.52 -24.10 -19.53
CA GLU A 288 0.96 -23.46 -18.29
C GLU A 288 0.21 -22.14 -18.05
N PHE A 289 0.01 -21.32 -19.09
CA PHE A 289 -0.79 -20.10 -19.01
C PHE A 289 -2.25 -20.37 -18.65
N GLN A 290 -2.88 -21.36 -19.30
CA GLN A 290 -4.25 -21.75 -18.99
C GLN A 290 -4.38 -22.23 -17.54
N ASN A 291 -3.40 -22.95 -17.01
CA ASN A 291 -3.42 -23.39 -15.62
C ASN A 291 -3.31 -22.18 -14.65
N LEU A 292 -2.41 -21.23 -14.92
CA LEU A 292 -2.29 -20.01 -14.11
C LEU A 292 -3.56 -19.16 -14.17
N GLU A 293 -4.23 -19.08 -15.32
CA GLU A 293 -5.50 -18.39 -15.45
C GLU A 293 -6.60 -19.06 -14.62
N GLN A 294 -6.66 -20.40 -14.62
CA GLN A 294 -7.59 -21.15 -13.78
C GLN A 294 -7.32 -20.92 -12.29
N GLU A 295 -6.06 -20.91 -11.85
CA GLU A 295 -5.70 -20.58 -10.47
C GLU A 295 -6.09 -19.15 -10.11
N ARG A 296 -5.86 -18.20 -11.02
CA ARG A 296 -6.29 -16.80 -10.84
C ARG A 296 -7.80 -16.72 -10.64
N ILE A 297 -8.60 -17.31 -11.52
CA ILE A 297 -10.06 -17.33 -11.42
C ILE A 297 -10.52 -17.94 -10.09
N ARG A 298 -9.90 -19.05 -9.66
CA ARG A 298 -10.21 -19.68 -8.36
C ARG A 298 -9.92 -18.75 -7.18
N THR A 299 -8.78 -18.06 -7.19
CA THR A 299 -8.41 -17.13 -6.10
C THR A 299 -9.27 -15.87 -6.09
N GLU A 300 -9.62 -15.34 -7.26
CA GLU A 300 -10.53 -14.20 -7.40
C GLU A 300 -11.93 -14.59 -6.91
N ALA A 301 -12.45 -15.75 -7.32
CA ALA A 301 -13.71 -16.28 -6.82
C ALA A 301 -13.72 -16.40 -5.29
N ALA A 302 -12.69 -17.01 -4.70
CA ALA A 302 -12.57 -17.13 -3.24
C ALA A 302 -12.49 -15.77 -2.52
N ARG A 303 -11.82 -14.77 -3.12
CA ARG A 303 -11.77 -13.40 -2.58
C ARG A 303 -13.14 -12.74 -2.62
N THR A 304 -13.82 -12.80 -3.76
CA THR A 304 -15.16 -12.21 -3.93
C THR A 304 -16.18 -12.87 -3.00
N GLU A 305 -16.11 -14.18 -2.78
CA GLU A 305 -16.98 -14.88 -1.83
C GLU A 305 -16.73 -14.41 -0.39
N ARG A 306 -15.45 -14.26 -0.01
CA ARG A 306 -15.07 -13.74 1.31
C ARG A 306 -15.56 -12.30 1.51
N GLU A 307 -15.50 -11.47 0.48
CA GLU A 307 -16.01 -10.10 0.51
C GLU A 307 -17.54 -10.07 0.62
N LYS A 308 -18.25 -10.87 -0.19
CA LYS A 308 -19.71 -11.02 -0.10
C LYS A 308 -20.16 -11.46 1.30
N ASN A 309 -19.47 -12.45 1.89
CA ASN A 309 -19.78 -12.91 3.24
C ASN A 309 -19.54 -11.82 4.29
N ARG A 310 -18.47 -11.03 4.13
CA ARG A 310 -18.17 -9.88 5.00
C ARG A 310 -19.24 -8.79 4.86
N GLU A 311 -19.68 -8.49 3.64
CA GLU A 311 -20.74 -7.53 3.37
C GLU A 311 -22.09 -7.99 3.91
N ALA A 312 -22.46 -9.26 3.73
CA ALA A 312 -23.67 -9.84 4.28
C ALA A 312 -23.70 -9.70 5.81
N ARG A 313 -22.60 -10.06 6.48
CA ARG A 313 -22.45 -9.87 7.93
C ARG A 313 -22.55 -8.40 8.33
N ARG A 314 -21.98 -7.49 7.55
CA ARG A 314 -22.07 -6.04 7.81
C ARG A 314 -23.50 -5.55 7.69
N ARG A 315 -24.24 -5.97 6.65
CA ARG A 315 -25.66 -5.63 6.45
C ARG A 315 -26.53 -6.15 7.58
N GLU A 316 -26.31 -7.38 8.05
CA GLU A 316 -27.03 -7.94 9.20
C GLU A 316 -26.77 -7.12 10.48
N ILE A 317 -25.51 -6.75 10.74
CA ILE A 317 -25.16 -5.90 11.88
C ILE A 317 -25.80 -4.52 11.76
N GLU A 318 -25.84 -3.92 10.57
CA GLU A 318 -26.48 -2.63 10.32
C GLU A 318 -28.00 -2.70 10.52
N GLN A 319 -28.66 -3.77 10.06
CA GLN A 319 -30.09 -4.01 10.33
C GLN A 319 -30.37 -4.16 11.82
N ARG A 320 -29.58 -4.98 12.52
CA ARG A 320 -29.68 -5.15 13.97
C ARG A 320 -29.46 -3.83 14.72
N ARG A 321 -28.53 -3.00 14.24
CA ARG A 321 -28.28 -1.67 14.79
C ARG A 321 -29.51 -0.77 14.63
N LYS A 322 -30.11 -0.73 13.43
CA LYS A 322 -31.35 0.01 13.17
C LYS A 322 -32.50 -0.46 14.07
N ASP A 323 -32.68 -1.77 14.23
CA ASP A 323 -33.72 -2.31 15.12
C ASP A 323 -33.52 -1.91 16.58
N VAL A 324 -32.27 -1.90 17.05
CA VAL A 324 -31.92 -1.43 18.41
C VAL A 324 -32.17 0.07 18.55
N GLU A 325 -31.82 0.87 17.53
CA GLU A 325 -32.10 2.31 17.50
C GLU A 325 -33.61 2.59 17.54
N VAL A 326 -34.42 1.86 16.76
CA VAL A 326 -35.89 1.97 16.79
C VAL A 326 -36.45 1.56 18.16
N ARG A 327 -35.96 0.46 18.76
CA ARG A 327 -36.38 0.04 20.11
C ARG A 327 -35.99 1.06 21.18
N ARG A 328 -34.81 1.68 21.06
CA ARG A 328 -34.38 2.76 21.96
C ARG A 328 -35.24 4.01 21.80
N ALA A 329 -35.53 4.42 20.57
CA ALA A 329 -36.41 5.56 20.28
C ALA A 329 -37.82 5.35 20.85
N LYS A 330 -38.39 4.14 20.67
CA LYS A 330 -39.68 3.77 21.27
C LYS A 330 -39.65 3.85 22.80
N LYS A 331 -38.63 3.27 23.45
CA LYS A 331 -38.49 3.35 24.91
C LYS A 331 -38.35 4.80 25.41
N LEU A 332 -37.63 5.65 24.69
CA LEU A 332 -37.50 7.07 25.02
C LEU A 332 -38.85 7.79 24.87
N ALA A 333 -39.60 7.52 23.79
CA ALA A 333 -40.94 8.06 23.60
C ALA A 333 -41.90 7.60 24.69
N ASP A 334 -41.90 6.32 25.06
CA ASP A 334 -42.73 5.77 26.13
C ASP A 334 -42.37 6.41 27.49
N SER A 335 -41.08 6.55 27.81
CA SER A 335 -40.64 7.22 29.04
C SER A 335 -40.98 8.72 29.06
N PHE A 336 -40.97 9.37 27.90
CA PHE A 336 -41.40 10.76 27.76
C PHE A 336 -42.91 10.91 27.97
N LEU A 337 -43.71 9.99 27.41
CA LEU A 337 -45.15 9.98 27.61
C LEU A 337 -45.54 9.68 29.06
N ASP A 338 -44.86 8.76 29.73
CA ASP A 338 -45.08 8.43 31.14
C ASP A 338 -44.71 9.62 32.04
N GLY A 339 -43.57 10.27 31.77
CA GLY A 339 -43.18 11.51 32.44
C GLY A 339 -44.17 12.66 32.23
N LEU A 340 -44.68 12.84 31.00
CA LEU A 340 -45.70 13.85 30.69
C LEU A 340 -47.03 13.55 31.39
N ALA A 341 -47.44 12.29 31.46
CA ALA A 341 -48.67 11.87 32.14
C ALA A 341 -48.59 12.14 33.65
N ALA A 342 -47.45 11.84 34.28
CA ALA A 342 -47.21 12.15 35.69
C ALA A 342 -47.21 13.67 35.97
N ASP A 343 -46.62 14.47 35.08
CA ASP A 343 -46.58 15.93 35.20
C ASP A 343 -47.99 16.53 35.05
N MET A 344 -48.78 16.03 34.08
CA MET A 344 -50.18 16.43 33.91
C MET A 344 -51.06 16.05 35.10
N SER A 345 -50.90 14.86 35.69
CA SER A 345 -51.65 14.49 36.90
C SER A 345 -51.27 15.36 38.10
N SER A 346 -49.99 15.70 38.27
CA SER A 346 -49.53 16.56 39.36
C SER A 346 -50.05 18.00 39.26
N ASN A 347 -50.25 18.49 38.03
CA ASN A 347 -50.77 19.83 37.77
C ASN A 347 -52.31 19.92 37.96
N THR A 348 -53.01 18.79 37.97
CA THR A 348 -54.45 18.73 38.29
C THR A 348 -54.76 18.63 39.78
N GLU A 349 -53.82 18.17 40.60
CA GLU A 349 -53.98 18.06 42.07
C GLU A 349 -53.55 19.34 42.83
N SER A 350 -53.02 20.34 42.12
CA SER A 350 -52.51 21.61 42.68
C SER A 350 -53.45 22.81 42.47
N LYS A 351 -54.71 22.57 42.13
CA LYS A 351 -55.81 23.54 42.08
C LYS A 351 -56.93 23.11 43.03
#